data_AF-A0A7K8R7G4-F1
#
_entry.id   AF-A0A7K8R7G4-F1
#
_cell.length_a   1.000
_cell.length_b   1.000
_cell.length_c   1.000
_cell.angle_alpha   90.00
_cell.angle_beta   90.00
_cell.angle_gamma   90.00
#
_symmetry.space_group_name_H-M   'P 1'
#
loop_
_entity.id
_entity.type
_entity.pdbx_description
1 polymer ?
#
loop_
_entity_poly.entity_id
_entity_poly.type
_entity_poly.pdbx_seq_one_letter_code
_entity_poly.pdbx_strand_id
1 'polypeptide(L)'
;VELVMVVDHAAFQNYQNLQRVRTRTLEIANQVDVFFRPLGVRVALLAVEVWSEGDRITVSSSARATLERFLRWRQEELLPRLPHDNAQLLTGALFDDVSVGMSTQASMCSPTRSGGVSTDHSISVLVVASTVAHQLGHNLGMRHDSAGRFCNCSDLQQDRGCIMASPTGLTPGLSFSNCSRQDLERSLQRGQGWCLSNVPEPQRLVGSPSCGNHFLEPDESCDCGLSVECTDPCCNSSSCELMPGAVCATGDACCQDCQVRGDGH
;
A
#
# COMPACT_ATOMS: atom_id res chain seq x y z
N VAL A 1 3.43 3.69 5.16
CA VAL A 1 3.85 2.31 4.82
C VAL A 1 4.76 2.38 3.62
N GLU A 2 6.06 2.27 3.85
CA GLU A 2 7.10 2.07 2.86
C GLU A 2 7.00 0.64 2.30
N LEU A 3 6.39 0.50 1.12
CA LEU A 3 6.06 -0.76 0.47
C LEU A 3 7.10 -1.12 -0.59
N VAL A 4 7.54 -2.38 -0.60
CA VAL A 4 8.26 -2.99 -1.73
C VAL A 4 7.36 -4.02 -2.40
N MET A 5 7.18 -3.90 -3.71
CA MET A 5 6.48 -4.90 -4.51
C MET A 5 7.49 -5.80 -5.20
N VAL A 6 7.29 -7.11 -5.09
CA VAL A 6 8.12 -8.12 -5.75
C VAL A 6 7.24 -8.89 -6.73
N VAL A 7 7.75 -9.16 -7.93
CA VAL A 7 7.04 -9.94 -8.96
C VAL A 7 7.87 -11.18 -9.28
N ASP A 8 7.28 -12.35 -9.08
CA ASP A 8 7.94 -13.61 -9.38
C ASP A 8 8.09 -13.86 -10.88
N HIS A 9 8.88 -14.88 -11.22
CA HIS A 9 9.19 -15.22 -12.59
C HIS A 9 7.93 -15.65 -13.36
N ALA A 10 7.05 -16.43 -12.73
CA ALA A 10 5.81 -16.88 -13.35
C ALA A 10 4.88 -15.71 -13.72
N ALA A 11 4.71 -14.73 -12.83
CA ALA A 11 3.96 -13.51 -13.11
C ALA A 11 4.63 -12.68 -14.21
N PHE A 12 5.96 -12.55 -14.18
CA PHE A 12 6.70 -11.83 -15.21
C PHE A 12 6.47 -12.42 -16.62
N GLN A 13 6.43 -13.74 -16.75
CA GLN A 13 6.21 -14.43 -18.04
C GLN A 13 4.83 -14.14 -18.67
N ASN A 14 3.86 -13.64 -17.90
CA ASN A 14 2.54 -13.23 -18.42
C ASN A 14 2.58 -11.91 -19.19
N TYR A 15 3.73 -11.22 -19.23
CA TYR A 15 3.87 -9.91 -19.85
C TYR A 15 4.99 -9.88 -20.89
N GLN A 16 4.84 -8.98 -21.85
CA GLN A 16 5.74 -8.89 -23.01
C GLN A 16 7.16 -8.43 -22.64
N ASN A 17 7.30 -7.56 -21.64
CA ASN A 17 8.58 -6.98 -21.26
C ASN A 17 8.58 -6.46 -19.82
N LEU A 18 9.78 -6.23 -19.30
CA LEU A 18 10.01 -5.75 -17.94
C LEU A 18 9.34 -4.40 -17.65
N GLN A 19 9.28 -3.49 -18.62
CA GLN A 19 8.66 -2.18 -18.43
C GLN A 19 7.16 -2.32 -18.19
N ARG A 20 6.46 -3.17 -18.95
CA ARG A 20 5.03 -3.41 -18.77
C ARG A 20 4.70 -3.96 -17.37
N VAL A 21 5.52 -4.89 -16.87
CA VAL A 21 5.38 -5.43 -15.51
C VAL A 21 5.56 -4.32 -14.48
N ARG A 22 6.64 -3.54 -14.58
CA ARG A 22 6.92 -2.43 -13.66
C ARG A 22 5.80 -1.39 -13.64
N THR A 23 5.34 -0.95 -14.80
CA THR A 23 4.23 0.01 -14.92
C THR A 23 2.97 -0.53 -14.24
N ARG A 24 2.61 -1.78 -14.52
CA ARG A 24 1.44 -2.40 -13.90
C ARG A 24 1.57 -2.52 -12.38
N THR A 25 2.74 -2.93 -11.88
CA THR A 25 2.98 -3.04 -10.44
C THR A 25 2.88 -1.68 -9.75
N LEU A 26 3.35 -0.62 -10.40
CA LEU A 26 3.17 0.76 -9.94
C LEU A 26 1.69 1.16 -9.90
N GLU A 27 0.92 0.87 -10.97
CA GLU A 27 -0.53 1.11 -11.01
C GLU A 27 -1.26 0.39 -9.86
N ILE A 28 -0.87 -0.86 -9.57
CA ILE A 28 -1.40 -1.65 -8.44
C ILE A 28 -1.08 -0.96 -7.11
N ALA A 29 0.17 -0.57 -6.87
CA ALA A 29 0.56 0.08 -5.62
C ALA A 29 -0.14 1.43 -5.41
N ASN A 30 -0.28 2.23 -6.48
CA ASN A 30 -1.03 3.49 -6.44
C ASN A 30 -2.50 3.26 -6.08
N GLN A 31 -3.12 2.23 -6.65
CA GLN A 31 -4.50 1.88 -6.31
C GLN A 31 -4.63 1.35 -4.87
N VAL A 32 -3.61 0.67 -4.34
CA VAL A 32 -3.55 0.27 -2.93
C VAL A 32 -3.50 1.52 -2.03
N ASP A 33 -2.67 2.52 -2.33
CA ASP A 33 -2.65 3.80 -1.58
C ASP A 33 -4.05 4.42 -1.51
N VAL A 34 -4.74 4.53 -2.65
CA VAL A 34 -6.10 5.07 -2.73
C VAL A 34 -7.07 4.34 -1.78
N PHE A 35 -6.99 3.01 -1.68
CA PHE A 35 -7.84 2.25 -0.76
C PHE A 35 -7.56 2.54 0.72
N PHE A 36 -6.31 2.86 1.08
CA PHE A 36 -5.90 3.11 2.46
C PHE A 36 -6.09 4.56 2.91
N ARG A 37 -6.20 5.53 1.99
CA ARG A 37 -6.42 6.96 2.31
C ARG A 37 -7.58 7.21 3.28
N PRO A 38 -8.79 6.62 3.12
CA PRO A 38 -9.89 6.84 4.05
C PRO A 38 -9.60 6.38 5.49
N LEU A 39 -8.63 5.48 5.68
CA LEU A 39 -8.18 5.01 6.99
C LEU A 39 -7.06 5.89 7.59
N GLY A 40 -6.64 6.96 6.91
CA GLY A 40 -5.52 7.80 7.34
C GLY A 40 -4.16 7.12 7.17
N VAL A 41 -4.07 6.09 6.32
CA VAL A 41 -2.83 5.36 6.05
C VAL A 41 -2.36 5.68 4.63
N ARG A 42 -1.08 6.02 4.50
CA ARG A 42 -0.42 6.23 3.21
C ARG A 42 0.46 5.04 2.85
N VAL A 43 0.38 4.61 1.60
CA VAL A 43 1.20 3.53 1.05
C VAL A 43 2.13 4.11 -0.01
N ALA A 44 3.43 4.04 0.25
CA ALA A 44 4.47 4.62 -0.58
C ALA A 44 5.29 3.50 -1.23
N LEU A 45 5.31 3.42 -2.54
CA LEU A 45 6.07 2.40 -3.26
C LEU A 45 7.55 2.81 -3.35
N LEU A 46 8.43 2.06 -2.67
CA LEU A 46 9.88 2.30 -2.68
C LEU A 46 10.63 1.54 -3.76
N ALA A 47 10.15 0.36 -4.15
CA ALA A 47 10.79 -0.44 -5.20
C ALA A 47 9.81 -1.42 -5.84
N VAL A 48 10.06 -1.69 -7.12
CA VAL A 48 9.52 -2.85 -7.83
C VAL A 48 10.68 -3.76 -8.20
N GLU A 49 10.74 -4.93 -7.58
CA GLU A 49 11.71 -5.96 -7.91
C GLU A 49 11.06 -7.06 -8.75
N VAL A 50 11.66 -7.39 -9.89
CA VAL A 50 11.12 -8.40 -10.82
C VAL A 50 12.16 -9.50 -10.97
N TRP A 51 11.76 -10.75 -10.72
CA TRP A 51 12.61 -11.93 -10.87
C TRP A 51 12.61 -12.43 -12.31
N SER A 52 13.08 -11.59 -13.24
CA SER A 52 13.02 -11.84 -14.69
C SER A 52 13.91 -12.99 -15.16
N GLU A 53 14.96 -13.35 -14.42
CA GLU A 53 15.90 -14.42 -14.76
C GLU A 53 15.60 -15.74 -14.04
N GLY A 54 14.62 -15.75 -13.13
CA GLY A 54 14.25 -16.89 -12.32
C GLY A 54 13.99 -16.49 -10.86
N ASP A 55 13.17 -17.28 -10.17
CA ASP A 55 12.76 -16.98 -8.81
C ASP A 55 13.92 -17.03 -7.80
N ARG A 56 13.91 -16.11 -6.83
CA ARG A 56 14.86 -16.11 -5.70
C ARG A 56 14.46 -17.08 -4.59
N ILE A 57 13.21 -17.54 -4.62
CA ILE A 57 12.67 -18.54 -3.69
C ILE A 57 11.90 -19.61 -4.48
N THR A 58 11.70 -20.78 -3.89
CA THR A 58 10.75 -21.74 -4.45
C THR A 58 9.30 -21.27 -4.22
N VAL A 59 8.63 -20.88 -5.30
CA VAL A 59 7.18 -20.64 -5.33
C VAL A 59 6.47 -21.98 -5.57
N SER A 60 5.52 -22.32 -4.70
CA SER A 60 4.78 -23.59 -4.73
C SER A 60 3.28 -23.37 -4.63
N SER A 61 2.47 -24.40 -4.92
CA SER A 61 1.01 -24.33 -4.79
C SER A 61 0.49 -24.17 -3.36
N SER A 62 1.33 -24.28 -2.32
CA SER A 62 0.96 -23.82 -0.97
C SER A 62 1.35 -22.36 -0.78
N ALA A 63 0.36 -21.50 -0.58
CA ALA A 63 0.56 -20.10 -0.24
C ALA A 63 1.31 -19.94 1.06
N ARG A 64 1.03 -20.80 2.06
CA ARG A 64 1.74 -20.78 3.34
C ARG A 64 3.24 -21.03 3.16
N ALA A 65 3.61 -22.10 2.44
CA ALA A 65 5.02 -22.42 2.22
C ALA A 65 5.74 -21.34 1.39
N THR A 66 5.05 -20.76 0.41
CA THR A 66 5.57 -19.65 -0.39
C THR A 66 5.77 -18.39 0.47
N LEU A 67 4.80 -18.02 1.30
CA LEU A 67 4.90 -16.89 2.23
C LEU A 67 6.06 -17.05 3.22
N GLU A 68 6.22 -18.24 3.82
CA GLU A 68 7.31 -18.52 4.75
C GLU A 68 8.69 -18.36 4.09
N ARG A 69 8.85 -18.80 2.84
CA ARG A 69 10.08 -18.61 2.07
C ARG A 69 10.29 -17.15 1.68
N PHE A 70 9.25 -16.46 1.25
CA PHE A 70 9.30 -15.05 0.86
C PHE A 70 9.71 -14.16 2.02
N LEU A 71 9.12 -14.37 3.21
CA LEU A 71 9.47 -13.59 4.40
C LEU A 71 10.89 -13.85 4.89
N ARG A 72 11.40 -15.08 4.74
CA ARG A 72 12.81 -15.39 5.03
C ARG A 72 13.74 -14.67 4.08
N TRP A 73 13.49 -14.77 2.78
CA TRP A 73 14.24 -14.02 1.76
C TRP A 73 14.18 -12.51 1.99
N ARG A 74 13.00 -11.97 2.35
CA ARG A 74 12.84 -10.56 2.70
C ARG A 74 13.79 -10.17 3.84
N GLN A 75 13.84 -10.99 4.89
CA GLN A 75 14.69 -10.74 6.06
C GLN A 75 16.18 -10.84 5.73
N GLU A 76 16.59 -11.87 4.99
CA GLU A 76 18.00 -12.22 4.78
C GLU A 76 18.63 -11.45 3.62
N GLU A 77 17.86 -11.06 2.60
CA GLU A 77 18.39 -10.47 1.37
C GLU A 77 17.83 -9.07 1.04
N LEU A 78 16.52 -8.84 1.19
CA LEU A 78 15.90 -7.57 0.77
C LEU A 78 16.09 -6.46 1.82
N LEU A 79 15.77 -6.73 3.08
CA LEU A 79 15.87 -5.75 4.17
C LEU A 79 17.29 -5.18 4.36
N PRO A 80 18.39 -5.99 4.28
CA PRO A 80 19.74 -5.46 4.45
C PRO A 80 20.17 -4.43 3.39
N ARG A 81 19.61 -4.50 2.17
CA ARG A 81 19.97 -3.59 1.06
C ARG A 81 18.96 -2.48 0.81
N LEU A 82 17.71 -2.66 1.24
CA LEU A 82 16.65 -1.68 1.05
C LEU A 82 15.76 -1.68 2.31
N PRO A 83 15.97 -0.75 3.26
CA PRO A 83 15.08 -0.59 4.40
C PRO A 83 13.65 -0.25 3.96
N HIS A 84 12.65 -0.97 4.46
CA HIS A 84 11.24 -0.78 4.12
C HIS A 84 10.32 -1.41 5.20
N ASP A 85 9.08 -0.96 5.27
CA ASP A 85 8.12 -1.39 6.30
C ASP A 85 7.55 -2.78 6.00
N ASN A 86 7.18 -3.01 4.74
CA ASN A 86 6.43 -4.19 4.30
C ASN A 86 6.79 -4.57 2.85
N ALA A 87 6.80 -5.87 2.54
CA ALA A 87 6.96 -6.34 1.17
C ALA A 87 5.81 -7.26 0.74
N GLN A 88 5.36 -7.12 -0.50
CA GLN A 88 4.28 -7.95 -1.08
C GLN A 88 4.78 -8.63 -2.35
N LEU A 89 4.61 -9.95 -2.43
CA LEU A 89 4.92 -10.75 -3.62
C LEU A 89 3.67 -10.90 -4.49
N LEU A 90 3.78 -10.53 -5.76
CA LEU A 90 2.85 -10.88 -6.82
C LEU A 90 3.36 -12.13 -7.55
N THR A 91 2.53 -13.18 -7.60
CA THR A 91 2.88 -14.45 -8.22
C THR A 91 1.93 -14.85 -9.34
N GLY A 92 2.47 -15.47 -10.39
CA GLY A 92 1.69 -16.10 -11.44
C GLY A 92 1.16 -17.49 -11.05
N ALA A 93 1.58 -18.03 -9.89
CA ALA A 93 1.17 -19.34 -9.40
C ALA A 93 -0.24 -19.31 -8.80
N LEU A 94 -0.96 -20.41 -9.00
CA LEU A 94 -2.22 -20.69 -8.31
C LEU A 94 -1.93 -21.45 -7.01
N PHE A 95 -2.72 -21.16 -5.98
CA PHE A 95 -2.61 -21.82 -4.68
C PHE A 95 -3.74 -22.82 -4.44
N ASP A 96 -3.42 -23.94 -3.80
CA ASP A 96 -4.38 -24.99 -3.44
C ASP A 96 -5.06 -24.72 -2.09
N ASP A 97 -4.39 -23.98 -1.20
CA ASP A 97 -4.80 -23.76 0.20
C ASP A 97 -5.53 -22.43 0.45
N VAL A 98 -5.51 -21.51 -0.51
CA VAL A 98 -6.19 -20.20 -0.46
C VAL A 98 -6.64 -19.77 -1.85
N SER A 99 -7.64 -18.88 -1.93
CA SER A 99 -8.17 -18.45 -3.23
C SER A 99 -7.24 -17.51 -3.99
N VAL A 100 -6.60 -16.54 -3.31
CA VAL A 100 -5.86 -15.46 -4.00
C VAL A 100 -4.61 -14.95 -3.30
N GLY A 101 -4.35 -15.35 -2.05
CA GLY A 101 -3.19 -14.84 -1.32
C GLY A 101 -3.18 -15.18 0.16
N MET A 102 -2.05 -14.93 0.81
CA MET A 102 -1.83 -15.14 2.23
C MET A 102 -0.86 -14.11 2.80
N SER A 103 -1.07 -13.73 4.05
CA SER A 103 -0.20 -12.82 4.79
C SER A 103 -0.23 -13.13 6.29
N THR A 104 0.76 -12.63 7.02
CA THR A 104 0.76 -12.77 8.48
C THR A 104 -0.06 -11.64 9.10
N GLN A 105 -1.05 -11.98 9.92
CA GLN A 105 -1.85 -10.97 10.61
C GLN A 105 -1.00 -10.20 11.65
N ALA A 106 -1.28 -8.90 11.84
CA ALA A 106 -0.71 -8.09 12.94
C ALA A 106 0.83 -8.12 12.96
N SER A 107 1.43 -7.99 11.78
CA SER A 107 2.86 -8.21 11.54
C SER A 107 3.58 -7.00 10.95
N MET A 108 2.87 -5.88 10.76
CA MET A 108 3.46 -4.64 10.26
C MET A 108 4.73 -4.27 11.04
N CYS A 109 5.78 -3.84 10.32
CA CYS A 109 7.12 -3.52 10.85
C CYS A 109 7.94 -4.71 11.38
N SER A 110 7.39 -5.92 11.46
CA SER A 110 8.16 -7.09 11.87
C SER A 110 9.23 -7.43 10.82
N PRO A 111 10.52 -7.58 11.20
CA PRO A 111 11.56 -7.96 10.26
C PRO A 111 11.31 -9.32 9.60
N THR A 112 10.70 -10.25 10.35
CA THR A 112 10.49 -11.64 9.93
C THR A 112 9.08 -11.92 9.39
N ARG A 113 8.11 -11.02 9.60
CA ARG A 113 6.70 -11.31 9.30
C ARG A 113 5.98 -10.26 8.47
N SER A 114 6.56 -9.08 8.26
CA SER A 114 5.88 -7.99 7.56
C SER A 114 5.87 -8.18 6.06
N GLY A 115 4.87 -8.91 5.59
CA GLY A 115 4.62 -9.09 4.17
C GLY A 115 3.49 -10.05 3.85
N GLY A 116 3.26 -10.24 2.57
CA GLY A 116 2.22 -11.09 2.02
C GLY A 116 2.56 -11.59 0.62
N VAL A 117 1.79 -12.58 0.18
CA VAL A 117 1.83 -13.14 -1.17
C VAL A 117 0.43 -13.03 -1.77
N SER A 118 0.33 -12.58 -3.03
CA SER A 118 -0.91 -12.41 -3.76
C SER A 118 -0.75 -12.94 -5.18
N THR A 119 -1.76 -13.66 -5.68
CA THR A 119 -1.78 -14.10 -7.07
C THR A 119 -2.13 -12.93 -8.00
N ASP A 120 -1.45 -12.79 -9.14
CA ASP A 120 -1.80 -11.86 -10.23
C ASP A 120 -2.94 -12.46 -11.09
N HIS A 121 -4.10 -12.66 -10.47
CA HIS A 121 -5.20 -13.51 -10.98
C HIS A 121 -6.15 -12.81 -11.97
N SER A 122 -5.94 -11.53 -12.28
CA SER A 122 -6.83 -10.76 -13.15
C SER A 122 -6.07 -9.69 -13.91
N ILE A 123 -6.42 -9.45 -15.17
CA ILE A 123 -5.87 -8.33 -15.95
C ILE A 123 -6.23 -6.96 -15.34
N SER A 124 -7.26 -6.89 -14.49
CA SER A 124 -7.71 -5.65 -13.87
C SER A 124 -6.80 -5.26 -12.71
N VAL A 125 -6.15 -4.10 -12.81
CA VAL A 125 -5.36 -3.49 -11.71
C VAL A 125 -6.18 -3.40 -10.43
N LEU A 126 -7.45 -3.00 -10.54
CA LEU A 126 -8.35 -2.83 -9.40
C LEU A 126 -8.55 -4.13 -8.61
N VAL A 127 -8.64 -5.26 -9.32
CA VAL A 127 -8.86 -6.58 -8.72
C VAL A 127 -7.64 -7.06 -7.95
N VAL A 128 -6.46 -6.92 -8.56
CA VAL A 128 -5.20 -7.32 -7.93
C VAL A 128 -4.83 -6.37 -6.80
N ALA A 129 -5.04 -5.06 -6.97
CA ALA A 129 -4.85 -4.07 -5.90
C ALA A 129 -5.75 -4.33 -4.69
N SER A 130 -7.01 -4.72 -4.89
CA SER A 130 -7.91 -5.13 -3.80
C SER A 130 -7.34 -6.34 -3.04
N THR A 131 -6.77 -7.30 -3.75
CA THR A 131 -6.13 -8.49 -3.16
C THR A 131 -4.89 -8.11 -2.34
N VAL A 132 -4.01 -7.27 -2.89
CA VAL A 132 -2.82 -6.77 -2.18
C VAL A 132 -3.23 -5.94 -0.97
N ALA A 133 -4.23 -5.07 -1.10
CA ALA A 133 -4.76 -4.27 0.00
C ALA A 133 -5.35 -5.14 1.11
N HIS A 134 -6.02 -6.23 0.76
CA HIS A 134 -6.51 -7.22 1.73
C HIS A 134 -5.36 -7.86 2.52
N GLN A 135 -4.28 -8.28 1.84
CA GLN A 135 -3.10 -8.85 2.50
C GLN A 135 -2.37 -7.83 3.37
N LEU A 136 -2.22 -6.60 2.88
CA LEU A 136 -1.64 -5.50 3.65
C LEU A 136 -2.51 -5.14 4.88
N GLY A 137 -3.84 -5.22 4.74
CA GLY A 137 -4.80 -5.04 5.82
C GLY A 137 -4.62 -6.06 6.94
N HIS A 138 -4.42 -7.34 6.60
CA HIS A 138 -4.04 -8.37 7.58
C HIS A 138 -2.73 -8.02 8.29
N ASN A 139 -1.69 -7.60 7.56
CA ASN A 139 -0.43 -7.17 8.17
C ASN A 139 -0.64 -6.02 9.18
N LEU A 140 -1.57 -5.11 8.89
CA LEU A 140 -1.98 -4.02 9.79
C LEU A 140 -2.91 -4.45 10.92
N GLY A 141 -3.31 -5.72 10.99
CA GLY A 141 -4.09 -6.30 12.09
C GLY A 141 -5.58 -6.46 11.80
N MET A 142 -6.05 -6.05 10.62
CA MET A 142 -7.44 -6.20 10.21
C MET A 142 -7.81 -7.68 10.09
N ARG A 143 -9.02 -8.04 10.51
CA ARG A 143 -9.58 -9.39 10.34
C ARG A 143 -10.65 -9.38 9.26
N HIS A 144 -11.04 -10.57 8.80
CA HIS A 144 -12.14 -10.66 7.86
C HIS A 144 -13.44 -10.04 8.41
N ASP A 145 -14.19 -9.43 7.50
CA ASP A 145 -15.57 -9.00 7.69
C ASP A 145 -16.46 -10.26 7.68
N SER A 146 -16.92 -10.70 8.85
CA SER A 146 -17.77 -11.88 9.01
C SER A 146 -19.19 -11.49 9.46
N ALA A 147 -20.17 -12.34 9.15
CA ALA A 147 -21.58 -12.08 9.43
C ALA A 147 -21.88 -11.74 10.90
N GLY A 148 -21.11 -12.31 11.84
CA GLY A 148 -21.26 -12.05 13.27
C GLY A 148 -20.69 -10.71 13.77
N ARG A 149 -20.01 -9.93 12.91
CA ARG A 149 -19.38 -8.66 13.29
C ARG A 149 -20.18 -7.41 12.89
N PHE A 150 -21.25 -7.56 12.09
CA PHE A 150 -22.06 -6.44 11.58
C PHE A 150 -21.20 -5.35 10.91
N CYS A 151 -20.29 -5.76 10.03
CA CYS A 151 -19.40 -4.85 9.31
C CYS A 151 -20.09 -4.20 8.11
N ASN A 152 -19.81 -2.91 7.91
CA ASN A 152 -20.39 -2.10 6.84
C ASN A 152 -19.29 -1.29 6.14
N CYS A 153 -19.32 -1.28 4.81
CA CYS A 153 -18.42 -0.52 3.94
C CYS A 153 -19.19 0.27 2.83
N SER A 154 -20.50 0.43 2.98
CA SER A 154 -21.43 1.02 2.00
C SER A 154 -21.33 2.54 1.81
N ASP A 155 -20.32 3.20 2.38
CA ASP A 155 -20.20 4.67 2.34
C ASP A 155 -19.90 5.25 0.95
N LEU A 156 -19.63 4.41 -0.06
CA LEU A 156 -19.20 4.86 -1.39
C LEU A 156 -20.07 4.28 -2.52
N GLN A 157 -21.35 4.69 -2.57
CA GLN A 157 -22.27 4.76 -3.75
C GLN A 157 -22.28 3.62 -4.80
N GLN A 158 -21.63 2.49 -4.56
CA GLN A 158 -21.57 1.31 -5.42
C GLN A 158 -21.71 0.10 -4.50
N ASP A 159 -22.63 -0.80 -4.83
CA ASP A 159 -22.86 -2.11 -4.20
C ASP A 159 -21.65 -3.06 -4.36
N ARG A 160 -20.44 -2.60 -4.06
CA ARG A 160 -19.21 -3.37 -4.14
C ARG A 160 -18.78 -3.77 -2.74
N GLY A 161 -18.21 -4.97 -2.63
CA GLY A 161 -17.90 -5.60 -1.35
C GLY A 161 -16.84 -4.85 -0.54
N CYS A 162 -16.64 -5.30 0.70
CA CYS A 162 -15.59 -4.77 1.57
C CYS A 162 -14.25 -5.45 1.24
N ILE A 163 -13.14 -4.70 1.29
CA ILE A 163 -11.80 -5.25 1.00
C ILE A 163 -11.51 -6.45 1.91
N MET A 164 -11.89 -6.38 3.20
CA MET A 164 -11.66 -7.46 4.17
C MET A 164 -12.74 -8.55 4.17
N ALA A 165 -13.69 -8.55 3.23
CA ALA A 165 -14.54 -9.73 3.04
C ALA A 165 -13.68 -10.94 2.61
N SER A 166 -14.12 -12.15 2.93
CA SER A 166 -13.43 -13.37 2.46
C SER A 166 -13.31 -13.34 0.93
N PRO A 167 -12.09 -13.35 0.37
CA PRO A 167 -11.90 -13.08 -1.04
C PRO A 167 -12.40 -14.25 -1.89
N THR A 168 -13.26 -13.96 -2.87
CA THR A 168 -13.74 -14.94 -3.87
C THR A 168 -12.81 -15.04 -5.09
N GLY A 169 -11.90 -14.07 -5.25
CA GLY A 169 -11.03 -13.91 -6.41
C GLY A 169 -11.70 -13.35 -7.66
N LEU A 170 -13.01 -13.14 -7.65
CA LEU A 170 -13.75 -12.63 -8.82
C LEU A 170 -14.17 -11.17 -8.64
N THR A 171 -14.77 -10.84 -7.50
CA THR A 171 -15.32 -9.52 -7.23
C THR A 171 -14.46 -8.81 -6.19
N PRO A 172 -13.79 -7.70 -6.55
CA PRO A 172 -12.96 -6.99 -5.60
C PRO A 172 -13.81 -6.21 -4.61
N GLY A 173 -13.38 -6.22 -3.35
CA GLY A 173 -13.84 -5.21 -2.41
C GLY A 173 -13.12 -3.89 -2.67
N LEU A 174 -13.81 -2.76 -2.56
CA LEU A 174 -13.22 -1.44 -2.90
C LEU A 174 -13.10 -0.49 -1.71
N SER A 175 -13.71 -0.85 -0.59
CA SER A 175 -13.74 -0.03 0.61
C SER A 175 -13.42 -0.87 1.83
N PHE A 176 -12.69 -0.32 2.78
CA PHE A 176 -12.55 -0.91 4.10
C PHE A 176 -13.83 -0.69 4.91
N SER A 177 -14.19 -1.66 5.74
CA SER A 177 -15.35 -1.58 6.61
C SER A 177 -15.07 -0.76 7.88
N ASN A 178 -16.13 -0.38 8.58
CA ASN A 178 -16.03 0.14 9.95
C ASN A 178 -15.27 -0.82 10.90
N CYS A 179 -15.44 -2.13 10.75
CA CYS A 179 -14.70 -3.15 11.50
C CYS A 179 -13.19 -3.10 11.20
N SER A 180 -12.84 -2.93 9.92
CA SER A 180 -11.44 -2.83 9.48
C SER A 180 -10.75 -1.63 10.11
N ARG A 181 -11.44 -0.47 10.16
CA ARG A 181 -10.95 0.74 10.85
C ARG A 181 -10.70 0.48 12.34
N GLN A 182 -11.65 -0.14 13.03
CA GLN A 182 -11.52 -0.47 14.46
C GLN A 182 -10.38 -1.45 14.74
N ASP A 183 -10.16 -2.43 13.86
CA ASP A 183 -9.06 -3.39 14.00
C ASP A 183 -7.70 -2.71 13.80
N LEU A 184 -7.59 -1.81 12.82
CA LEU A 184 -6.40 -0.99 12.60
C LEU A 184 -6.08 -0.12 13.83
N GLU A 185 -7.06 0.63 14.34
CA GLU A 185 -6.88 1.48 15.53
C GLU A 185 -6.40 0.65 16.73
N ARG A 186 -7.02 -0.52 16.96
CA ARG A 186 -6.62 -1.42 18.04
C ARG A 186 -5.21 -1.98 17.86
N SER A 187 -4.83 -2.28 16.63
CA SER A 187 -3.50 -2.76 16.28
C SER A 187 -2.43 -1.71 16.63
N LEU A 188 -2.65 -0.47 16.18
CA LEU A 188 -1.76 0.67 16.46
C LEU A 188 -1.68 0.98 17.96
N GLN A 189 -2.81 0.99 18.67
CA GLN A 189 -2.84 1.19 20.13
C GLN A 189 -2.07 0.12 20.92
N ARG A 190 -1.91 -1.09 20.36
CA ARG A 190 -1.11 -2.18 20.95
C ARG A 190 0.39 -2.08 20.61
N GLY A 191 0.83 -1.01 19.97
CA GLY A 191 2.23 -0.77 19.61
C GLY A 191 2.68 -1.47 18.32
N GLN A 192 1.75 -2.01 17.51
CA GLN A 192 2.09 -2.43 16.15
C GLN A 192 2.24 -1.19 15.26
N GLY A 193 3.01 -1.30 14.17
CA GLY A 193 3.19 -0.17 13.26
C GLY A 193 4.21 0.87 13.72
N TRP A 194 5.15 0.53 14.61
CA TRP A 194 6.17 1.45 15.14
C TRP A 194 7.08 2.09 14.07
N CYS A 195 7.19 1.48 12.90
CA CYS A 195 7.92 2.00 11.74
C CYS A 195 7.09 2.95 10.87
N LEU A 196 5.79 3.14 11.14
CA LEU A 196 4.90 3.90 10.26
C LEU A 196 4.86 5.41 10.55
N SER A 197 5.67 5.88 11.51
CA SER A 197 5.63 7.28 11.98
C SER A 197 6.48 8.23 11.14
N ASN A 198 7.37 7.73 10.28
CA ASN A 198 8.13 8.56 9.35
C ASN A 198 7.40 8.71 8.01
N VAL A 199 7.64 9.86 7.38
CA VAL A 199 7.30 10.09 5.97
C VAL A 199 8.50 9.62 5.13
N PRO A 200 8.30 8.84 4.06
CA PRO A 200 9.38 8.42 3.19
C PRO A 200 10.04 9.62 2.50
N GLU A 201 11.35 9.54 2.30
CA GLU A 201 12.07 10.53 1.52
C GLU A 201 11.60 10.49 0.05
N PRO A 202 11.26 11.64 -0.56
CA PRO A 202 10.73 11.65 -1.93
C PRO A 202 11.65 11.02 -2.97
N GLN A 203 12.97 11.12 -2.79
CA GLN A 203 13.96 10.53 -3.70
C GLN A 203 13.95 9.00 -3.69
N ARG A 204 13.31 8.38 -2.69
CA ARG A 204 13.19 6.92 -2.55
C ARG A 204 11.92 6.37 -3.20
N LEU A 205 11.00 7.22 -3.66
CA LEU A 205 9.74 6.80 -4.29
C LEU A 205 9.97 6.32 -5.73
N VAL A 206 9.26 5.26 -6.13
CA VAL A 206 9.25 4.79 -7.52
C VAL A 206 8.20 5.56 -8.31
N GLY A 207 8.64 6.22 -9.37
CA GLY A 207 7.75 6.92 -10.28
C GLY A 207 8.39 8.21 -10.78
N SER A 208 7.63 8.97 -11.54
CA SER A 208 7.90 10.40 -11.72
C SER A 208 7.06 11.16 -10.71
N PRO A 209 7.52 12.34 -10.24
CA PRO A 209 6.71 13.22 -9.40
C PRO A 209 5.30 13.39 -9.93
N SER A 210 4.31 13.28 -9.06
CA SER A 210 2.90 13.23 -9.45
C SER A 210 2.03 14.04 -8.50
N CYS A 211 1.81 15.29 -8.88
CA CYS A 211 0.92 16.19 -8.16
C CYS A 211 -0.46 15.60 -7.85
N GLY A 212 -0.86 15.72 -6.57
CA GLY A 212 -2.12 15.23 -6.02
C GLY A 212 -2.02 13.84 -5.43
N ASN A 213 -0.81 13.32 -5.26
CA ASN A 213 -0.55 12.04 -4.61
C ASN A 213 -0.23 12.20 -3.10
N HIS A 214 -0.35 13.41 -2.53
CA HIS A 214 -0.08 13.73 -1.12
C HIS A 214 1.36 13.40 -0.66
N PHE A 215 2.33 13.27 -1.57
CA PHE A 215 3.74 13.22 -1.24
C PHE A 215 4.39 14.48 -1.79
N LEU A 216 5.11 15.22 -0.94
CA LEU A 216 5.85 16.38 -1.41
C LEU A 216 7.07 15.92 -2.21
N GLU A 217 6.99 15.94 -3.54
CA GLU A 217 8.05 15.44 -4.42
C GLU A 217 8.97 16.56 -4.95
N PRO A 218 10.14 16.23 -5.52
CA PRO A 218 10.98 17.24 -6.17
C PRO A 218 10.18 17.99 -7.24
N ASP A 219 10.31 19.31 -7.27
CA ASP A 219 9.56 20.27 -8.11
C ASP A 219 8.17 20.68 -7.60
N GLU A 220 7.71 20.14 -6.47
CA GLU A 220 6.47 20.55 -5.82
C GLU A 220 6.76 21.45 -4.60
N SER A 221 5.89 22.44 -4.36
CA SER A 221 5.96 23.29 -3.16
C SER A 221 4.95 22.89 -2.09
N CYS A 222 3.95 22.09 -2.45
CA CYS A 222 2.96 21.48 -1.57
C CYS A 222 2.22 20.37 -2.33
N ASP A 223 1.70 19.35 -1.63
CA ASP A 223 0.75 18.40 -2.21
C ASP A 223 -0.32 18.07 -1.17
N CYS A 224 -1.55 18.53 -1.43
CA CYS A 224 -2.73 18.30 -0.57
C CYS A 224 -3.71 17.27 -1.15
N GLY A 225 -3.30 16.54 -2.19
CA GLY A 225 -4.14 15.60 -2.91
C GLY A 225 -4.87 16.18 -4.11
N LEU A 226 -5.75 15.37 -4.67
CA LEU A 226 -6.64 15.77 -5.77
C LEU A 226 -7.56 16.92 -5.33
N SER A 227 -8.06 17.69 -6.29
CA SER A 227 -8.89 18.88 -6.02
C SER A 227 -10.15 18.60 -5.19
N VAL A 228 -10.69 17.39 -5.26
CA VAL A 228 -11.87 16.97 -4.46
C VAL A 228 -11.50 16.58 -3.02
N GLU A 229 -10.24 16.28 -2.75
CA GLU A 229 -9.71 15.86 -1.44
C GLU A 229 -9.02 17.01 -0.70
N CYS A 230 -8.42 17.94 -1.44
CA CYS A 230 -7.60 19.01 -0.90
C CYS A 230 -8.43 20.00 -0.08
N THR A 231 -8.13 20.07 1.21
CA THR A 231 -8.71 21.03 2.16
C THR A 231 -7.73 22.11 2.59
N ASP A 232 -6.48 22.06 2.11
CA ASP A 232 -5.43 23.01 2.47
C ASP A 232 -5.59 24.34 1.70
N PRO A 233 -5.93 25.45 2.37
CA PRO A 233 -6.10 26.74 1.70
C PRO A 233 -4.77 27.31 1.18
N CYS A 234 -3.63 26.78 1.62
CA CYS A 234 -2.30 27.25 1.26
C CYS A 234 -1.77 26.59 -0.01
N CYS A 235 -2.43 25.53 -0.52
CA CYS A 235 -1.93 24.72 -1.62
C CYS A 235 -2.88 24.68 -2.82
N ASN A 236 -2.33 24.88 -4.02
CA ASN A 236 -3.07 24.66 -5.25
C ASN A 236 -2.99 23.18 -5.67
N SER A 237 -4.05 22.42 -5.39
CA SER A 237 -4.17 20.98 -5.73
C SER A 237 -4.00 20.63 -7.22
N SER A 238 -4.07 21.59 -8.14
CA SER A 238 -3.92 21.34 -9.58
C SER A 238 -2.50 21.56 -10.10
N SER A 239 -1.70 22.39 -9.43
CA SER A 239 -0.30 22.67 -9.81
C SER A 239 0.72 22.19 -8.78
N CYS A 240 0.30 21.82 -7.57
CA CYS A 240 1.17 21.50 -6.44
C CYS A 240 2.15 22.63 -6.09
N GLU A 241 1.66 23.85 -6.28
CA GLU A 241 2.33 25.09 -5.93
C GLU A 241 1.59 25.76 -4.77
N LEU A 242 2.35 26.48 -3.94
CA LEU A 242 1.78 27.30 -2.89
C LEU A 242 0.90 28.40 -3.48
N MET A 243 -0.22 28.67 -2.83
CA MET A 243 -1.09 29.78 -3.20
C MET A 243 -0.35 31.13 -3.02
N PRO A 244 -0.68 32.17 -3.81
CA PRO A 244 -0.01 33.46 -3.68
C PRO A 244 -0.04 34.02 -2.26
N GLY A 245 1.15 34.30 -1.70
CA GLY A 245 1.32 34.81 -0.34
C GLY A 245 1.51 33.73 0.74
N ALA A 246 1.33 32.45 0.40
CA ALA A 246 1.69 31.35 1.29
C ALA A 246 3.21 31.09 1.25
N VAL A 247 3.78 30.81 2.42
CA VAL A 247 5.20 30.45 2.60
C VAL A 247 5.36 28.96 2.93
N CYS A 248 4.31 28.35 3.48
CA CYS A 248 4.25 26.93 3.83
C CYS A 248 2.84 26.39 3.62
N ALA A 249 2.72 25.06 3.58
CA ALA A 249 1.45 24.35 3.53
C ALA A 249 1.01 23.93 4.95
N THR A 250 -0.30 23.80 5.17
CA THR A 250 -0.87 23.54 6.51
C THR A 250 -0.41 22.19 7.09
N GLY A 251 0.04 21.26 6.24
CA GLY A 251 0.58 19.96 6.64
C GLY A 251 1.93 20.02 7.37
N ASP A 252 2.65 21.14 7.31
CA ASP A 252 3.94 21.30 7.98
C ASP A 252 3.75 21.62 9.46
N ALA A 253 4.48 20.91 10.34
CA ALA A 253 4.39 21.10 11.79
C ALA A 253 4.66 22.54 12.27
N CYS A 254 5.43 23.31 11.47
CA CYS A 254 5.78 24.69 11.75
C CYS A 254 4.94 25.70 10.97
N CYS A 255 3.89 25.29 10.26
CA CYS A 255 3.04 26.19 9.48
C CYS A 255 1.78 26.58 10.25
N GLN A 256 1.45 27.87 10.21
CA GLN A 256 0.20 28.40 10.72
C GLN A 256 -0.29 29.53 9.81
N ASP A 257 -1.55 29.45 9.39
CA ASP A 257 -2.19 30.44 8.50
C ASP A 257 -1.34 30.72 7.24
N CYS A 258 -0.78 29.65 6.64
CA CYS A 258 0.13 29.68 5.49
C CYS A 258 1.46 30.40 5.71
N GLN A 259 1.84 30.65 6.97
CA GLN A 259 3.10 31.30 7.36
C GLN A 259 3.90 30.40 8.30
N VAL A 260 5.22 30.51 8.24
CA VAL A 260 6.10 29.78 9.17
C VAL A 260 5.97 30.41 10.56
N ARG A 261 5.79 29.58 11.58
CA ARG A 261 5.77 30.01 12.98
C ARG A 261 7.09 30.67 13.36
N GLY A 262 7.01 31.70 14.18
CA GLY A 262 8.19 32.35 14.74
C GLY A 262 8.98 31.41 15.66
N ASP A 263 10.30 31.54 15.66
CA ASP A 263 11.22 30.72 16.45
C ASP A 263 10.75 30.53 17.90
N GLY A 264 10.78 29.28 18.38
CA GLY A 264 10.43 28.90 19.76
C GLY A 264 9.02 28.31 19.96
N HIS A 265 8.30 28.00 18.88
CA HIS A 265 6.97 27.36 18.89
C HIS A 265 6.94 26.05 18.12
#